data_AF-A0A6C0GQA2-F1
#
_entry.id   AF-A0A6C0GQA2-F1
#
_cell.length_a   1.000
_cell.length_b   1.000
_cell.length_c   1.000
_cell.angle_alpha   90.00
_cell.angle_beta   90.00
_cell.angle_gamma   90.00
#
_symmetry.space_group_name_H-M   'P 1'
#
loop_
_entity.id
_entity.type
_entity.pdbx_description
1 polymer ?
#
loop_
_entity_poly.entity_id
_entity_poly.type
_entity_poly.pdbx_seq_one_letter_code
_entity_poly.pdbx_strand_id
1 'polypeptide(L)'
;MIPENEKYVDTALIEQYWLGRLQGEDLQNFTIRMKADIAFYQEVMLQKTIMEQATEVGREDMRRELKQMHQRLGLSGIQAKEAPTRQIHFPYLAVAASILILLLSTAVLYFSYFKQSGTGPSTAVVQPVQPLPAQQVKIRFQVIGGAPDMGFSGIDKDSLTTILLYPAVSSSPAYQFDDTLHLFGEFSTQQLRLQYNPEKEQYILFSDSMAYPLQRYQPRQTLQPTP
;
A
#
# COMPACT_ATOMS: atom_id res chain seq x y z
N MET A 1 11.22 -30.51 -11.62
CA MET A 1 10.42 -30.92 -10.44
C MET A 1 11.28 -30.66 -9.22
N ILE A 2 10.85 -29.71 -8.39
CA ILE A 2 11.51 -29.38 -7.13
C ILE A 2 11.00 -30.39 -6.10
N PRO A 3 11.86 -31.03 -5.29
CA PRO A 3 11.41 -31.98 -4.28
C PRO A 3 10.46 -31.29 -3.29
N GLU A 4 9.36 -31.96 -2.95
CA GLU A 4 8.27 -31.40 -2.13
C GLU A 4 8.76 -30.85 -0.77
N ASN A 5 9.84 -31.43 -0.23
CA ASN A 5 10.47 -31.03 1.02
C ASN A 5 11.12 -29.63 0.96
N GLU A 6 11.62 -29.19 -0.20
CA GLU A 6 12.20 -27.84 -0.35
C GLU A 6 11.13 -26.75 -0.28
N LYS A 7 9.91 -27.05 -0.75
CA LYS A 7 8.80 -26.09 -0.74
C LYS A 7 8.35 -25.69 0.67
N TYR A 8 8.40 -26.63 1.62
CA TYR A 8 8.04 -26.37 3.02
C TYR A 8 9.09 -25.55 3.77
N VAL A 9 10.37 -25.75 3.46
CA VAL A 9 11.47 -24.98 4.05
C VAL A 9 11.39 -23.52 3.60
N ASP A 10 11.01 -23.29 2.34
CA ASP A 10 10.89 -21.96 1.76
C ASP A 10 9.77 -21.13 2.43
N THR A 11 8.60 -21.71 2.70
CA THR A 11 7.51 -21.01 3.39
C THR A 11 7.93 -20.54 4.79
N ALA A 12 8.58 -21.41 5.58
CA ALA A 12 9.00 -21.05 6.94
C ALA A 12 10.05 -19.91 6.95
N LEU A 13 10.96 -19.90 5.97
CA LEU A 13 11.97 -18.86 5.81
C LEU A 13 11.32 -17.50 5.48
N ILE A 14 10.32 -17.51 4.59
CA ILE A 14 9.58 -16.31 4.19
C ILE A 14 8.79 -15.74 5.37
N GLU A 15 8.13 -16.58 6.16
CA GLU A 15 7.42 -16.14 7.37
C GLU A 15 8.37 -15.49 8.38
N GLN A 16 9.54 -16.08 8.62
CA GLN A 16 10.54 -15.50 9.53
C GLN A 16 11.07 -14.14 9.04
N TYR A 17 11.21 -13.97 7.72
CA TYR A 17 11.55 -12.69 7.12
C TYR A 17 10.49 -11.62 7.43
N TRP A 18 9.22 -11.92 7.20
CA TRP A 18 8.12 -11.00 7.46
C TRP A 18 7.93 -10.67 8.95
N LEU A 19 8.21 -11.62 9.83
CA LEU A 19 8.19 -11.42 11.28
C LEU A 19 9.41 -10.64 11.81
N GLY A 20 10.36 -10.26 10.95
CA GLY A 20 11.59 -9.57 11.34
C GLY A 20 12.52 -10.43 12.22
N ARG A 21 12.39 -11.75 12.14
CA ARG A 21 13.17 -12.72 12.94
C ARG A 21 14.45 -13.16 12.27
N LEU A 22 14.56 -13.03 10.93
CA LEU A 22 15.81 -13.27 10.23
C LEU A 22 16.83 -12.18 10.58
N GLN A 23 18.03 -12.60 10.98
CA GLN A 23 19.13 -11.71 11.34
C GLN A 23 20.45 -12.25 10.79
N GLY A 24 21.47 -11.39 10.72
CA GLY A 24 22.84 -11.78 10.36
C GLY A 24 22.94 -12.50 9.02
N GLU A 25 23.56 -13.68 9.03
CA GLU A 25 23.83 -14.50 7.85
C GLU A 25 22.54 -14.97 7.16
N ASP A 26 21.50 -15.33 7.92
CA ASP A 26 20.25 -15.84 7.35
C ASP A 26 19.51 -14.76 6.54
N LEU A 27 19.51 -13.51 7.04
CA LEU A 27 18.94 -12.38 6.32
C LEU A 27 19.73 -12.06 5.05
N GLN A 28 21.05 -12.18 5.10
CA GLN A 28 21.90 -11.98 3.94
C GLN A 28 21.66 -13.04 2.88
N ASN A 29 21.61 -14.32 3.27
CA ASN A 29 21.31 -15.45 2.39
C ASN A 29 19.91 -15.32 1.76
N PHE A 30 18.92 -14.93 2.55
CA PHE A 30 17.57 -14.64 2.06
C PHE A 30 17.58 -13.55 0.98
N THR A 31 18.29 -12.44 1.23
CA THR A 31 18.36 -11.30 0.30
C THR A 31 19.10 -11.65 -0.98
N ILE A 32 20.16 -12.46 -0.90
CA ILE A 32 20.89 -12.97 -2.07
C ILE A 32 19.96 -13.86 -2.89
N ARG A 33 19.25 -14.79 -2.23
CA ARG A 33 18.32 -15.71 -2.89
C ARG A 33 17.16 -14.97 -3.57
N MET A 34 16.58 -13.95 -2.93
CA MET A 34 15.58 -13.09 -3.55
C MET A 34 16.06 -12.42 -4.85
N LYS A 35 17.36 -12.13 -4.98
CA LYS A 35 17.93 -11.52 -6.20
C LYS A 35 18.29 -12.55 -7.26
N ALA A 36 18.73 -13.73 -6.83
CA ALA A 36 19.23 -14.78 -7.72
C ALA A 36 18.12 -15.69 -8.27
N ASP A 37 17.06 -15.91 -7.49
CA ASP A 37 15.99 -16.85 -7.79
C ASP A 37 14.65 -16.12 -7.97
N ILE A 38 14.24 -15.99 -9.24
CA ILE A 38 12.99 -15.31 -9.64
C ILE A 38 11.76 -16.05 -9.10
N ALA A 39 11.78 -17.40 -9.05
CA ALA A 39 10.65 -18.18 -8.56
C ALA A 39 10.46 -17.96 -7.05
N PHE A 40 11.56 -17.94 -6.30
CA PHE A 40 11.54 -17.61 -4.88
C PHE A 40 11.04 -16.17 -4.64
N TYR A 41 11.48 -15.19 -5.44
CA TYR A 41 10.97 -13.82 -5.37
C TYR A 41 9.45 -13.73 -5.60
N GLN A 42 8.94 -14.44 -6.61
CA GLN A 42 7.51 -14.46 -6.92
C GLN A 42 6.70 -15.07 -5.76
N GLU A 43 7.19 -16.14 -5.15
CA GLU A 43 6.57 -16.77 -3.98
C GLU A 43 6.53 -15.80 -2.78
N VAL A 44 7.64 -15.11 -2.49
CA VAL A 44 7.72 -14.08 -1.44
C VAL A 44 6.67 -12.99 -1.66
N MET A 45 6.53 -12.50 -2.90
CA MET A 45 5.56 -11.47 -3.24
C MET A 45 4.11 -11.97 -3.16
N LEU A 46 3.84 -13.21 -3.58
CA LEU A 46 2.53 -13.83 -3.45
C LEU A 46 2.09 -13.94 -1.98
N GLN A 47 2.97 -14.49 -1.13
CA GLN A 47 2.69 -14.63 0.30
C GLN A 47 2.50 -13.27 0.98
N LYS A 48 3.26 -12.24 0.58
CA LYS A 48 3.07 -10.87 1.03
C LYS A 48 1.65 -10.37 0.72
N THR A 49 1.20 -10.50 -0.53
CA THR A 49 -0.14 -10.05 -0.94
C THR A 49 -1.24 -10.79 -0.19
N ILE A 50 -1.10 -12.11 0.01
CA ILE A 50 -2.05 -12.90 0.80
C ILE A 50 -2.11 -12.38 2.25
N MET A 51 -0.95 -12.12 2.85
CA MET A 51 -0.88 -11.65 4.23
C MET A 51 -1.47 -10.25 4.39
N GLU A 52 -1.16 -9.32 3.47
CA GLU A 52 -1.73 -7.97 3.46
C GLU A 52 -3.25 -8.01 3.34
N GLN A 53 -3.80 -8.78 2.39
CA GLN A 53 -5.24 -8.97 2.23
C GLN A 53 -5.89 -9.60 3.46
N ALA A 54 -5.27 -10.62 4.07
CA ALA A 54 -5.77 -11.25 5.28
C ALA A 54 -5.83 -10.25 6.45
N THR A 55 -4.84 -9.38 6.57
CA THR A 55 -4.85 -8.31 7.60
C THR A 55 -5.90 -7.24 7.33
N GLU A 56 -6.14 -6.88 6.06
CA GLU A 56 -7.14 -5.89 5.69
C GLU A 56 -8.57 -6.41 5.95
N VAL A 57 -8.88 -7.61 5.45
CA VAL A 57 -10.18 -8.27 5.69
C VAL A 57 -10.40 -8.50 7.17
N GLY A 58 -9.40 -9.04 7.89
CA GLY A 58 -9.50 -9.25 9.33
C GLY A 58 -9.71 -7.95 10.11
N ARG A 59 -9.10 -6.84 9.69
CA ARG A 59 -9.31 -5.52 10.30
C ARG A 59 -10.71 -4.98 10.04
N GLU A 60 -11.25 -5.15 8.85
CA GLU A 60 -12.63 -4.75 8.56
C GLU A 60 -13.63 -5.54 9.41
N ASP A 61 -13.44 -6.85 9.53
CA ASP A 61 -14.31 -7.71 10.33
C ASP A 61 -14.23 -7.37 11.82
N MET A 62 -13.01 -7.19 12.36
CA MET A 62 -12.83 -6.69 13.73
C MET A 62 -13.46 -5.32 13.94
N ARG A 63 -13.38 -4.41 12.96
CA ARG A 63 -14.01 -3.08 13.04
C ARG A 63 -15.53 -3.19 13.04
N ARG A 64 -16.12 -4.08 12.23
CA ARG A 64 -17.57 -4.35 12.23
C ARG A 64 -18.01 -4.94 13.55
N GLU A 65 -17.26 -5.90 14.09
CA GLU A 65 -17.55 -6.55 15.37
C GLU A 65 -17.47 -5.55 16.52
N LEU A 66 -16.43 -4.71 16.57
CA LEU A 66 -16.32 -3.62 17.55
C LEU A 66 -17.49 -2.64 17.46
N LYS A 67 -17.92 -2.28 16.24
CA LYS A 67 -19.08 -1.39 16.04
C LYS A 67 -20.38 -2.03 16.54
N GLN A 68 -20.59 -3.31 16.26
CA GLN A 68 -21.74 -4.07 16.75
C GLN A 68 -21.70 -4.22 18.27
N MET A 69 -20.54 -4.50 18.85
CA MET A 69 -20.35 -4.58 20.29
C MET A 69 -20.66 -3.24 20.95
N HIS A 70 -20.20 -2.13 20.37
CA HIS A 70 -20.48 -0.79 20.87
C HIS A 70 -21.98 -0.45 20.84
N GLN A 71 -22.70 -0.89 19.80
CA GLN A 71 -24.15 -0.76 19.70
C GLN A 71 -24.87 -1.64 20.73
N ARG A 72 -24.43 -2.89 20.91
CA ARG A 72 -25.01 -3.84 21.90
C ARG A 72 -24.80 -3.39 23.34
N LEU A 73 -23.66 -2.76 23.64
CA LEU A 73 -23.36 -2.21 24.97
C LEU A 73 -24.13 -0.91 25.28
N GLY A 74 -24.96 -0.40 24.37
CA GLY A 74 -25.85 0.72 24.64
C GLY A 74 -25.14 2.05 24.92
N LEU A 75 -23.86 2.19 24.56
CA LEU A 75 -23.07 3.40 24.78
C LEU A 75 -23.52 4.59 23.92
N SER A 76 -24.47 4.38 23.00
CA SER A 76 -25.05 5.40 22.12
C SER A 76 -26.08 6.31 22.81
N GLY A 77 -26.39 6.06 24.08
CA GLY A 77 -27.50 6.70 24.79
C GLY A 77 -27.15 7.34 26.14
N ILE A 78 -25.86 7.50 26.49
CA ILE A 78 -25.51 8.28 27.69
C ILE A 78 -25.64 9.77 27.32
N GLN A 79 -26.88 10.26 27.26
CA GLN A 79 -27.11 11.66 27.59
C GLN A 79 -26.56 11.84 29.00
N ALA A 80 -25.46 12.58 29.10
CA ALA A 80 -24.82 12.91 30.36
C ALA A 80 -25.80 13.74 31.20
N LYS A 81 -26.72 13.06 31.88
CA LYS A 81 -27.42 13.63 33.02
C LYS A 81 -26.34 13.80 34.05
N GLU A 82 -25.90 15.04 34.26
CA GLU A 82 -24.86 15.41 35.21
C GLU A 82 -25.19 14.76 36.56
N ALA A 83 -24.53 13.63 36.84
CA ALA A 83 -24.62 13.00 38.12
C ALA A 83 -23.91 13.92 39.12
N PRO A 84 -24.49 14.17 40.29
CA PRO A 84 -23.84 15.00 41.29
C PRO A 84 -22.48 14.38 41.59
N THR A 85 -21.42 15.11 41.24
CA THR A 85 -20.03 14.75 41.47
C THR A 85 -19.81 14.65 42.97
N ARG A 86 -20.05 13.45 43.54
CA ARG A 86 -19.50 13.11 44.84
C ARG A 86 -17.99 13.06 44.66
N GLN A 87 -17.30 13.99 45.31
CA GLN A 87 -15.85 13.97 45.45
C GLN A 87 -15.44 12.73 46.24
N ILE A 88 -15.27 11.60 45.55
CA ILE A 88 -14.73 10.41 46.19
C ILE A 88 -13.21 10.55 46.14
N HIS A 89 -12.65 10.97 47.27
CA HIS A 89 -11.21 11.03 47.47
C HIS A 89 -10.66 9.60 47.47
N PHE A 90 -10.01 9.20 46.36
CA PHE A 90 -9.27 7.95 46.27
C PHE A 90 -7.77 8.23 46.33
N PRO A 91 -7.15 8.30 47.53
CA PRO A 91 -5.73 8.64 47.66
C PRO A 91 -4.82 7.65 46.92
N TYR A 92 -5.24 6.40 46.77
CA TYR A 92 -4.49 5.36 46.08
C TYR A 92 -4.41 5.56 44.55
N LEU A 93 -5.35 6.29 43.95
CA LEU A 93 -5.38 6.51 42.50
C LEU A 93 -4.29 7.51 42.08
N ALA A 94 -4.02 8.52 42.91
CA ALA A 94 -2.91 9.44 42.71
C ALA A 94 -1.54 8.73 42.80
N VAL A 95 -1.41 7.76 43.71
CA VAL A 95 -0.21 6.94 43.86
C VAL A 95 0.00 6.02 42.65
N ALA A 96 -1.07 5.41 42.13
CA ALA A 96 -0.96 4.59 40.92
C ALA A 96 -0.56 5.42 39.69
N ALA A 97 -1.13 6.62 39.54
CA ALA A 97 -0.80 7.52 38.44
C ALA A 97 0.66 8.00 38.48
N SER A 98 1.21 8.29 39.67
CA SER A 98 2.60 8.73 39.80
C SER A 98 3.59 7.63 39.44
N ILE A 99 3.31 6.37 39.79
CA ILE A 99 4.13 5.22 39.40
C ILE A 99 4.12 5.04 37.87
N LEU A 100 2.96 5.20 37.23
CA LEU A 100 2.82 5.03 35.78
C LEU A 100 3.57 6.12 35.00
N ILE A 101 3.52 7.37 35.48
CA ILE A 101 4.30 8.48 34.90
C ILE A 101 5.81 8.23 35.08
N LEU A 102 6.23 7.69 36.23
CA LEU A 102 7.64 7.35 36.48
C LEU A 102 8.15 6.28 35.50
N LEU A 103 7.34 5.25 35.24
CA LEU A 103 7.65 4.17 34.28
C LEU A 103 7.72 4.68 32.84
N LEU A 104 6.80 5.56 32.43
CA LEU A 104 6.83 6.20 31.12
C LEU A 104 8.09 7.07 30.93
N SER A 105 8.43 7.86 31.95
CA SER A 105 9.62 8.72 31.93
C SER A 105 10.92 7.91 31.80
N THR A 106 11.04 6.82 32.58
CA THR A 106 12.19 5.92 32.49
C THR A 106 12.29 5.20 31.15
N ALA A 107 11.17 4.76 30.57
CA ALA A 107 11.15 4.16 29.24
C ALA A 107 11.61 5.14 28.14
N VAL A 108 11.11 6.38 28.16
CA VAL A 108 11.52 7.42 27.19
C VAL A 108 13.01 7.72 27.29
N LEU A 109 13.54 7.85 28.51
CA LEU A 109 14.97 8.07 28.75
C LEU A 109 15.82 6.89 28.27
N TYR A 110 15.39 5.66 28.53
CA TYR A 110 16.09 4.47 28.05
C TYR A 110 16.19 4.44 26.52
N PHE A 111 15.08 4.66 25.80
CA PHE A 111 15.07 4.64 24.34
C PHE A 111 15.86 5.80 23.71
N SER A 112 15.89 6.97 24.35
CA SER A 112 16.66 8.12 23.86
C SER A 112 18.16 7.93 24.08
N TYR A 113 18.57 7.34 25.21
CA TYR A 113 19.98 7.04 25.48
C TYR A 113 20.51 5.90 24.60
N PHE A 114 19.71 4.84 24.39
CA PHE A 114 20.13 3.68 23.59
C PHE A 114 20.20 4.00 22.08
N LYS A 115 19.45 4.98 21.59
CA LYS A 115 19.51 5.40 20.17
C LYS A 115 20.81 6.13 19.79
N GLN A 116 21.62 6.60 20.75
CA GLN A 116 22.85 7.33 20.46
C GLN A 116 24.09 6.45 20.24
N SER A 117 24.01 5.14 20.48
CA SER A 117 25.16 4.23 20.29
C SER A 117 25.31 3.71 18.85
N GLY A 118 24.40 4.09 17.94
CA GLY A 118 24.51 3.75 16.52
C GLY A 118 25.47 4.72 15.82
N THR A 119 26.62 4.20 15.39
CA THR A 119 27.49 4.77 14.36
C THR A 119 26.66 5.53 13.31
N GLY A 120 26.80 6.85 13.29
CA GLY A 120 26.07 7.70 12.35
C GLY A 120 26.30 7.21 10.93
N PRO A 121 25.23 6.99 10.12
CA PRO A 121 25.42 6.66 8.72
C PRO A 121 26.17 7.82 8.08
N SER A 122 27.34 7.51 7.52
CA SER A 122 28.11 8.42 6.69
C SER A 122 27.15 9.04 5.69
N THR A 123 26.95 10.37 5.78
CA THR A 123 26.15 11.12 4.83
C THR A 123 26.91 11.12 3.51
N ALA A 124 26.79 10.02 2.76
CA ALA A 124 27.02 10.04 1.33
C ALA A 124 26.11 11.14 0.79
N VAL A 125 26.71 12.17 0.21
CA VAL A 125 26.01 13.20 -0.54
C VAL A 125 25.26 12.45 -1.63
N VAL A 126 23.97 12.18 -1.39
CA VAL A 126 23.07 11.59 -2.38
C VAL A 126 23.00 12.63 -3.47
N GLN A 127 23.78 12.43 -4.53
CA GLN A 127 23.59 13.19 -5.76
C GLN A 127 22.11 13.05 -6.11
N PRO A 128 21.36 14.14 -6.30
CA PRO A 128 19.98 14.06 -6.72
C PRO A 128 19.98 13.28 -8.03
N VAL A 129 19.47 12.05 -7.97
CA VAL A 129 19.35 11.19 -9.15
C VAL A 129 18.46 11.97 -10.10
N GLN A 130 19.06 12.50 -11.15
CA GLN A 130 18.36 13.27 -12.16
C GLN A 130 17.31 12.32 -12.76
N PRO A 131 16.01 12.61 -12.60
CA PRO A 131 14.98 11.69 -13.05
C PRO A 131 15.14 11.48 -14.55
N LEU A 132 15.18 10.21 -14.97
CA LEU A 132 15.27 9.90 -16.40
C LEU A 132 14.08 10.57 -17.12
N PRO A 133 14.30 11.16 -18.30
CA PRO A 133 13.23 11.79 -19.06
C PRO A 133 12.15 10.76 -19.39
N ALA A 134 10.89 11.13 -19.17
CA ALA A 134 9.75 10.28 -19.50
C ALA A 134 9.70 10.01 -21.01
N GLN A 135 9.48 8.75 -21.39
CA GLN A 135 9.27 8.40 -22.79
C GLN A 135 7.78 8.56 -23.12
N GLN A 136 7.48 9.42 -24.09
CA GLN A 136 6.11 9.59 -24.59
C GLN A 136 5.81 8.52 -25.63
N VAL A 137 4.75 7.74 -25.42
CA VAL A 137 4.30 6.72 -26.38
C VAL A 137 2.85 6.96 -26.71
N LYS A 138 2.56 7.04 -28.02
CA LYS A 138 1.19 7.10 -28.54
C LYS A 138 0.69 5.67 -28.73
N ILE A 139 -0.32 5.28 -27.98
CA ILE A 139 -0.93 3.95 -28.10
C ILE A 139 -2.33 4.04 -28.69
N ARG A 140 -2.80 2.93 -29.24
CA ARG A 140 -4.18 2.81 -29.74
C ARG A 140 -5.14 2.62 -28.57
N PHE A 141 -6.19 3.44 -28.54
CA PHE A 141 -7.30 3.34 -27.62
C PHE A 141 -8.48 2.66 -28.32
N GLN A 142 -9.10 1.68 -27.67
CA GLN A 142 -10.28 0.99 -28.21
C GLN A 142 -11.43 1.01 -27.19
N VAL A 143 -12.57 1.53 -27.60
CA VAL A 143 -13.82 1.47 -26.81
C VAL A 143 -14.52 0.15 -27.12
N ILE A 144 -14.87 -0.60 -26.08
CA ILE A 144 -15.63 -1.86 -26.20
C ILE A 144 -16.92 -1.72 -25.43
N GLY A 145 -18.06 -1.92 -26.10
CA GLY A 145 -19.39 -1.61 -25.55
C GLY A 145 -19.87 -0.23 -26.00
N GLY A 146 -21.17 -0.12 -26.28
CA GLY A 146 -21.76 0.98 -27.05
C GLY A 146 -21.89 2.34 -26.35
N ALA A 147 -22.25 3.33 -27.19
CA ALA A 147 -22.45 4.78 -27.00
C ALA A 147 -21.15 5.62 -26.79
N PRO A 148 -20.72 6.42 -27.80
CA PRO A 148 -19.43 7.13 -27.81
C PRO A 148 -19.29 8.39 -26.95
N ASP A 149 -20.22 8.70 -26.04
CA ASP A 149 -20.40 10.10 -25.62
C ASP A 149 -19.69 10.55 -24.35
N MET A 150 -18.87 9.72 -23.68
CA MET A 150 -18.12 10.19 -22.52
C MET A 150 -16.71 9.60 -22.43
N GLY A 151 -15.70 10.46 -22.61
CA GLY A 151 -14.46 10.30 -21.86
C GLY A 151 -13.13 10.39 -22.58
N PHE A 152 -13.03 10.74 -23.85
CA PHE A 152 -11.79 11.25 -24.47
C PHE A 152 -12.20 12.15 -25.65
N SER A 153 -11.47 13.24 -25.93
CA SER A 153 -11.79 14.18 -27.03
C SER A 153 -11.45 13.63 -28.43
N GLY A 154 -11.64 12.32 -28.64
CA GLY A 154 -11.40 11.62 -29.88
C GLY A 154 -12.46 10.53 -30.03
N ILE A 155 -13.50 10.84 -30.80
CA ILE A 155 -14.64 9.94 -31.07
C ILE A 155 -14.30 8.98 -32.22
N ASP A 156 -13.07 9.03 -32.74
CA ASP A 156 -12.63 8.08 -33.75
C ASP A 156 -12.28 6.75 -33.07
N LYS A 157 -12.78 5.65 -33.65
CA LYS A 157 -12.55 4.25 -33.25
C LYS A 157 -11.06 3.86 -33.14
N ASP A 158 -10.15 4.73 -33.58
CA ASP A 158 -8.69 4.60 -33.53
C ASP A 158 -8.04 5.86 -32.93
N SER A 159 -8.59 6.40 -31.85
CA SER A 159 -8.01 7.57 -31.18
C SER A 159 -6.66 7.20 -30.54
N LEU A 160 -5.65 8.04 -30.78
CA LEU A 160 -4.33 7.89 -30.17
C LEU A 160 -4.34 8.61 -28.81
N THR A 161 -4.08 7.88 -27.73
CA THR A 161 -3.84 8.50 -26.42
C THR A 161 -2.34 8.51 -26.13
N THR A 162 -1.87 9.54 -25.43
CA THR A 162 -0.47 9.66 -25.03
C THR A 162 -0.30 9.06 -23.64
N ILE A 163 0.56 8.05 -23.53
CA ILE A 163 1.02 7.48 -22.25
C ILE A 163 2.43 7.99 -21.97
N LEU A 164 2.69 8.28 -20.70
CA LEU A 164 4.02 8.62 -20.21
C LEU A 164 4.63 7.40 -19.51
N LEU A 165 5.71 6.89 -20.08
CA LEU A 165 6.47 5.76 -19.53
C LEU A 165 7.68 6.28 -18.77
N TYR A 166 7.80 5.83 -17.53
CA TYR A 166 8.91 6.09 -16.66
C TYR A 166 9.62 4.76 -16.41
N PRO A 167 10.83 4.55 -16.98
CA PRO A 167 11.61 3.38 -16.63
C PRO A 167 11.92 3.45 -15.13
N ALA A 168 11.34 2.54 -14.37
CA ALA A 168 11.46 2.54 -12.92
C ALA A 168 12.67 1.70 -12.50
N VAL A 169 13.44 2.22 -11.55
CA VAL A 169 14.55 1.48 -10.91
C VAL A 169 14.03 0.38 -9.96
N SER A 170 12.73 0.40 -9.65
CA SER A 170 12.05 -0.60 -8.80
C SER A 170 11.45 -1.73 -9.63
N SER A 171 11.56 -2.96 -9.14
CA SER A 171 11.11 -4.19 -9.83
C SER A 171 9.59 -4.34 -9.96
N SER A 172 8.79 -3.50 -9.29
CA SER A 172 7.33 -3.63 -9.29
C SER A 172 6.68 -2.56 -10.17
N PRO A 173 5.83 -2.96 -11.13
CA PRO A 173 5.11 -2.02 -11.98
C PRO A 173 4.09 -1.23 -11.15
N ALA A 174 4.01 0.07 -11.40
CA ALA A 174 3.02 0.96 -10.79
C ALA A 174 2.41 1.88 -11.85
N TYR A 175 1.25 2.47 -11.54
CA TYR A 175 0.60 3.44 -12.42
C TYR A 175 0.00 4.60 -11.63
N GLN A 176 -0.13 5.74 -12.30
CA GLN A 176 -0.92 6.88 -11.85
C GLN A 176 -1.80 7.31 -13.03
N PHE A 177 -3.10 7.45 -12.79
CA PHE A 177 -4.05 7.75 -13.85
C PHE A 177 -4.95 8.93 -13.47
N ASP A 178 -4.46 10.13 -13.78
CA ASP A 178 -5.20 11.39 -13.57
C ASP A 178 -5.85 11.80 -14.90
N ASP A 179 -5.35 12.84 -15.56
CA ASP A 179 -5.72 13.19 -16.94
C ASP A 179 -4.83 12.51 -17.99
N THR A 180 -3.63 12.11 -17.57
CA THR A 180 -2.67 11.35 -18.37
C THR A 180 -2.38 10.05 -17.64
N LEU A 181 -2.18 8.96 -18.39
CA LEU A 181 -1.75 7.69 -17.82
C LEU A 181 -0.22 7.68 -17.72
N HIS A 182 0.28 7.65 -16.48
CA HIS A 182 1.68 7.50 -16.15
C HIS A 182 1.93 6.05 -15.75
N LEU A 183 2.89 5.40 -16.40
CA LEU A 183 3.29 4.02 -16.14
C LEU A 183 4.73 4.00 -15.64
N PHE A 184 4.96 3.38 -14.49
CA PHE A 184 6.26 3.26 -13.84
C PHE A 184 6.69 1.79 -13.87
N GLY A 185 7.73 1.47 -14.65
CA GLY A 185 8.21 0.09 -14.80
C GLY A 185 8.67 -0.25 -16.21
N GLU A 186 9.11 -1.48 -16.37
CA GLU A 186 9.50 -2.06 -17.66
C GLU A 186 8.24 -2.55 -18.40
N PHE A 187 7.67 -1.71 -19.26
CA PHE A 187 6.51 -2.05 -20.08
C PHE A 187 6.89 -2.20 -21.56
N SER A 188 6.41 -3.27 -22.20
CA SER A 188 6.62 -3.51 -23.62
C SER A 188 5.75 -2.58 -24.47
N THR A 189 6.33 -1.54 -25.06
CA THR A 189 5.61 -0.54 -25.86
C THR A 189 4.85 -1.12 -27.06
N GLN A 190 5.27 -2.27 -27.58
CA GLN A 190 4.64 -2.94 -28.71
C GLN A 190 3.33 -3.64 -28.34
N GLN A 191 3.13 -3.94 -27.06
CA GLN A 191 2.01 -4.76 -26.57
C GLN A 191 1.05 -3.98 -25.69
N LEU A 192 1.32 -2.69 -25.43
CA LEU A 192 0.42 -1.82 -24.67
C LEU A 192 -0.85 -1.51 -25.46
N ARG A 193 -2.00 -1.86 -24.87
CA ARG A 193 -3.33 -1.49 -25.37
C ARG A 193 -4.17 -0.99 -24.22
N LEU A 194 -4.90 0.09 -24.43
CA LEU A 194 -5.85 0.61 -23.45
C LEU A 194 -7.26 0.42 -23.97
N GLN A 195 -8.09 -0.24 -23.18
CA GLN A 195 -9.51 -0.42 -23.46
C GLN A 195 -10.34 0.29 -22.41
N TYR A 196 -11.46 0.87 -22.86
CA TYR A 196 -12.46 1.44 -21.97
C TYR A 196 -13.75 0.62 -22.06
N ASN A 197 -14.25 0.21 -20.90
CA ASN A 197 -15.56 -0.42 -20.76
C ASN A 197 -16.54 0.61 -20.17
N PRO A 198 -17.47 1.15 -20.98
CA PRO A 198 -18.43 2.17 -20.54
C PRO A 198 -19.47 1.62 -19.57
N GLU A 199 -19.82 0.33 -19.64
CA GLU A 199 -20.79 -0.29 -18.73
C GLU A 199 -20.29 -0.34 -17.29
N LYS A 200 -18.96 -0.40 -17.12
CA LYS A 200 -18.29 -0.48 -15.81
C LYS A 200 -17.57 0.81 -15.43
N GLU A 201 -17.61 1.82 -16.29
CA GLU A 201 -16.80 3.05 -16.17
C GLU A 201 -15.32 2.76 -15.86
N GLN A 202 -14.77 1.70 -16.47
CA GLN A 202 -13.48 1.14 -16.09
C GLN A 202 -12.53 1.06 -17.28
N TYR A 203 -11.28 1.44 -17.05
CA TYR A 203 -10.20 1.28 -18.00
C TYR A 203 -9.45 -0.02 -17.74
N ILE A 204 -9.01 -0.69 -18.80
CA ILE A 204 -8.20 -1.90 -18.73
C ILE A 204 -6.96 -1.69 -19.58
N LEU A 205 -5.80 -1.72 -18.95
CA LEU A 205 -4.51 -1.72 -19.64
C LEU A 205 -4.08 -3.16 -19.89
N PHE A 206 -3.84 -3.49 -21.14
CA PHE A 206 -3.20 -4.74 -21.53
C PHE A 206 -1.72 -4.46 -21.75
N SER A 207 -0.87 -5.17 -21.02
CA SER A 207 0.56 -5.27 -21.30
C SER A 207 0.90 -6.74 -21.38
N ASP A 208 1.48 -7.13 -22.50
CA ASP A 208 1.86 -8.50 -22.79
C ASP A 208 0.67 -9.47 -22.77
N SER A 209 0.50 -10.25 -21.70
CA SER A 209 -0.63 -11.17 -21.50
C SER A 209 -1.43 -10.85 -20.22
N MET A 210 -1.14 -9.70 -19.60
CA MET A 210 -1.74 -9.28 -18.34
C MET A 210 -2.74 -8.15 -18.59
N ALA A 211 -3.84 -8.17 -17.85
CA ALA A 211 -4.87 -7.15 -17.88
C ALA A 211 -4.92 -6.43 -16.53
N TYR A 212 -4.66 -5.13 -16.54
CA TYR A 212 -4.62 -4.29 -15.34
C TYR A 212 -5.87 -3.40 -15.33
N PRO A 213 -6.82 -3.64 -14.42
CA PRO A 213 -7.91 -2.70 -14.20
C PRO A 213 -7.33 -1.39 -13.67
N LEU A 214 -7.58 -0.30 -14.39
CA LEU A 214 -7.15 1.04 -13.99
C LEU A 214 -8.34 1.82 -13.45
N GLN A 215 -8.11 2.53 -12.35
CA GLN A 215 -9.06 3.49 -11.80
C GLN A 215 -8.52 4.89 -12.02
N ARG A 216 -9.32 5.75 -12.67
CA ARG A 216 -8.97 7.15 -12.85
C ARG A 216 -9.13 7.87 -11.51
N TYR A 217 -8.09 8.54 -11.06
CA TYR A 217 -8.16 9.40 -9.89
C TYR A 217 -8.89 10.69 -10.28
N GLN A 218 -10.10 10.85 -9.76
CA GLN A 218 -10.83 12.11 -9.85
C GLN A 218 -10.69 12.82 -8.50
N PRO A 219 -9.94 13.94 -8.41
CA PRO A 219 -9.97 14.75 -7.22
C PRO A 219 -11.43 15.16 -7.01
N ARG A 220 -12.01 14.86 -5.83
CA ARG A 220 -13.37 15.28 -5.50
C ARG A 220 -13.46 16.79 -5.71
N GLN A 221 -14.18 17.22 -6.75
CA GLN A 221 -14.47 18.62 -6.94
C GLN A 221 -15.30 19.07 -5.74
N THR A 222 -14.71 19.89 -4.88
CA THR A 222 -15.47 20.59 -3.86
C THR A 222 -16.41 21.53 -4.58
N LEU A 223 -17.72 21.30 -4.45
CA LEU A 223 -18.74 22.20 -4.99
C LEU A 223 -18.46 23.59 -4.41
N GLN A 224 -17.98 24.51 -5.25
CA GLN A 224 -17.93 25.91 -4.87
C GLN A 224 -19.37 26.43 -4.85
N PRO A 225 -19.85 27.01 -3.73
CA PRO A 225 -21.15 27.65 -3.72
C PRO A 225 -21.14 28.81 -4.73
N THR A 226 -22.08 28.76 -5.68
CA THR A 226 -22.30 29.83 -6.65
C THR A 226 -22.88 31.04 -5.90
N PRO A 227 -22.39 32.26 -6.13
CA PRO A 227 -22.91 33.48 -5.49
C PRO A 227 -24.33 33.82 -5.94
#